data_AF-A0AAJ4W9G0-F1
#
_entry.id   AF-A0AAJ4W9G0-F1
#
_cell.length_a   1.000
_cell.length_b   1.000
_cell.length_c   1.000
_cell.angle_alpha   90.00
_cell.angle_beta   90.00
_cell.angle_gamma   90.00
#
_symmetry.space_group_name_H-M   'P 1'
#
loop_
_entity.id
_entity.type
_entity.pdbx_description
1 polymer ?
#
loop_
_entity_poly.entity_id
_entity_poly.type
_entity_poly.pdbx_seq_one_letter_code
_entity_poly.pdbx_strand_id
1 'polypeptide(L)'
;MSQVKLKPFDLEAAKRGEPVIQRNGLPATIIFFDSKIEVLGSPYPIIALITSNDGLEEIGSFNLKGLYLALGPTNYDLFMAPKKRAGYLNIYPVNHPLSDVWRRFAFYETKADADTAADPHRINCIPVEWEE
;
A
#
# COMPACT_ATOMS: atom_id res chain seq x y z
N MET A 1 -14.82 10.64 -1.96
CA MET A 1 -13.97 9.58 -1.38
C MET A 1 -12.70 9.56 -2.22
N SER A 2 -11.52 9.74 -1.62
CA SER A 2 -10.25 9.65 -2.34
C SER A 2 -10.11 8.26 -2.96
N GLN A 3 -9.79 8.20 -4.26
CA GLN A 3 -9.46 6.95 -4.94
C GLN A 3 -8.19 6.39 -4.26
N VAL A 4 -8.33 5.32 -3.47
CA VAL A 4 -7.18 4.58 -2.96
C VAL A 4 -6.44 4.03 -4.18
N LYS A 5 -5.18 4.43 -4.36
CA LYS A 5 -4.36 3.98 -5.48
C LYS A 5 -3.87 2.55 -5.17
N LEU A 6 -4.71 1.57 -5.47
CA LEU A 6 -4.41 0.16 -5.19
C LEU A 6 -3.18 -0.30 -5.99
N LYS A 7 -2.25 -0.99 -5.33
CA LYS A 7 -1.10 -1.61 -5.98
C LYS A 7 -1.46 -2.99 -6.49
N PRO A 8 -1.26 -3.29 -7.80
CA PRO A 8 -1.48 -4.63 -8.33
C PRO A 8 -0.81 -5.69 -7.48
N PHE A 9 -1.43 -6.87 -7.39
CA PHE A 9 -0.86 -8.01 -6.69
C PHE A 9 0.53 -8.36 -7.21
N ASP A 10 1.45 -8.62 -6.29
CA ASP A 10 2.80 -9.09 -6.58
C ASP A 10 3.04 -10.38 -5.79
N LEU A 11 3.11 -11.50 -6.52
CA LEU A 11 3.29 -12.83 -5.94
C LEU A 11 4.59 -12.95 -5.14
N GLU A 12 5.69 -12.37 -5.62
CA GLU A 12 6.98 -12.50 -4.96
C GLU A 12 7.04 -11.60 -3.72
N ALA A 13 6.43 -10.42 -3.75
CA ALA A 13 6.24 -9.59 -2.57
C ALA A 13 5.38 -10.29 -1.51
N ALA A 14 4.27 -10.89 -1.93
CA ALA A 14 3.39 -11.64 -1.05
C ALA A 14 4.09 -12.84 -0.41
N LYS A 15 4.92 -13.59 -1.16
CA LYS A 15 5.74 -14.68 -0.62
C LYS A 15 6.80 -14.22 0.38
N ARG A 16 7.29 -12.98 0.26
CA ARG A 16 8.16 -12.34 1.27
C ARG A 16 7.40 -11.90 2.53
N GLY A 17 6.08 -12.07 2.56
CA GLY A 17 5.23 -11.65 3.66
C GLY A 17 4.82 -10.17 3.61
N GLU A 18 4.95 -9.50 2.45
CA GLU A 18 4.41 -8.16 2.31
C GLU A 18 2.88 -8.18 2.41
N PRO A 19 2.25 -7.23 3.14
CA PRO A 19 0.81 -7.29 3.40
C PRO A 19 -0.04 -7.20 2.13
N VAL A 20 -1.15 -7.95 2.14
CA VAL A 20 -2.11 -8.06 1.04
C VAL A 20 -3.48 -7.60 1.53
N ILE A 21 -4.27 -7.03 0.62
CA ILE A 21 -5.65 -6.61 0.85
C ILE A 21 -6.53 -7.08 -0.30
N GLN A 22 -7.83 -7.08 -0.09
CA GLN A 22 -8.83 -7.18 -1.13
C GLN A 22 -8.90 -5.88 -1.94
N ARG A 23 -9.38 -5.94 -3.19
CA ARG A 23 -9.60 -4.76 -4.05
C ARG A 23 -10.45 -3.68 -3.37
N ASN A 24 -11.41 -4.05 -2.53
CA ASN A 24 -12.24 -3.11 -1.79
C ASN A 24 -11.56 -2.53 -0.53
N GLY A 25 -10.29 -2.86 -0.27
CA GLY A 25 -9.51 -2.36 0.87
C GLY A 25 -9.61 -3.21 2.14
N LEU A 26 -10.39 -4.30 2.13
CA LEU A 26 -10.51 -5.18 3.29
C LEU A 26 -9.27 -6.08 3.46
N PRO A 27 -8.97 -6.56 4.69
CA PRO A 27 -7.81 -7.41 4.94
C PRO A 27 -7.86 -8.74 4.18
N ALA A 28 -6.70 -9.18 3.70
CA ALA A 28 -6.51 -10.53 3.17
C ALA A 28 -5.21 -11.15 3.72
N THR A 29 -5.28 -12.40 4.16
CA THR A 29 -4.12 -13.14 4.70
C THR A 29 -3.88 -14.39 3.88
N ILE A 30 -2.75 -14.46 3.17
CA ILE A 30 -2.39 -15.65 2.41
C ILE A 30 -1.93 -16.75 3.36
N ILE A 31 -2.53 -17.93 3.21
CA ILE A 31 -2.27 -19.13 4.00
C ILE A 31 -1.31 -20.06 3.25
N PHE A 32 -1.44 -20.14 1.93
CA PHE A 32 -0.72 -21.12 1.11
C PHE A 32 -0.58 -20.66 -0.35
N PHE A 33 0.47 -21.09 -1.04
CA PHE A 33 0.79 -20.64 -2.41
C PHE A 33 0.85 -21.77 -3.45
N ASP A 34 0.74 -23.04 -3.05
CA ASP A 34 0.95 -24.21 -3.92
C ASP A 34 -0.25 -25.19 -3.90
N SER A 35 -1.46 -24.64 -3.87
CA SER A 35 -2.68 -25.43 -3.96
C SER A 35 -2.87 -26.02 -5.36
N LYS A 36 -3.51 -27.18 -5.44
CA LYS A 36 -3.86 -27.85 -6.70
C LYS A 36 -5.30 -27.59 -7.14
N ILE A 37 -5.96 -26.58 -6.56
CA ILE A 37 -7.33 -26.21 -6.93
C ILE A 37 -7.34 -25.65 -8.35
N GLU A 38 -8.34 -26.09 -9.12
CA GLU A 38 -8.64 -25.57 -10.44
C GLU A 38 -10.04 -24.99 -10.49
N VAL A 39 -10.18 -23.84 -11.15
CA VAL A 39 -11.47 -23.17 -11.40
C VAL A 39 -11.61 -23.01 -12.90
N LEU A 40 -12.65 -23.65 -13.47
CA LEU A 40 -12.89 -23.67 -14.92
C LEU A 40 -11.66 -24.12 -15.74
N GLY A 41 -10.92 -25.12 -15.24
CA GLY A 41 -9.71 -25.66 -15.89
C GLY A 41 -8.48 -24.75 -15.82
N SER A 42 -8.50 -23.70 -14.99
CA SER A 42 -7.35 -22.83 -14.72
C SER A 42 -6.85 -23.02 -13.28
N PRO A 43 -5.54 -22.93 -13.00
CA PRO A 43 -4.99 -23.14 -11.67
C PRO A 43 -5.19 -21.94 -10.73
N TYR A 44 -5.61 -22.23 -9.49
CA TYR A 44 -5.82 -21.25 -8.41
C TYR A 44 -5.00 -21.66 -7.17
N PRO A 45 -3.66 -21.55 -7.24
CA PRO A 45 -2.78 -22.15 -6.25
C PRO A 45 -2.67 -21.34 -4.95
N ILE A 46 -3.09 -20.08 -4.94
CA ILE A 46 -3.02 -19.22 -3.75
C ILE A 46 -4.28 -19.40 -2.92
N ILE A 47 -4.14 -19.72 -1.64
CA ILE A 47 -5.24 -19.79 -0.68
C ILE A 47 -5.09 -18.66 0.33
N ALA A 48 -6.15 -17.89 0.55
CA ALA A 48 -6.14 -16.78 1.51
C ALA A 48 -7.43 -16.72 2.33
N LEU A 49 -7.33 -16.22 3.56
CA LEU A 49 -8.46 -15.70 4.32
C LEU A 49 -8.81 -14.31 3.79
N ILE A 50 -10.07 -14.08 3.46
CA ILE A 50 -10.63 -12.80 3.01
C ILE A 50 -11.85 -12.44 3.85
N THR A 51 -12.21 -11.16 3.85
CA THR A 51 -13.44 -10.69 4.48
C THR A 51 -14.57 -10.62 3.44
N SER A 52 -15.66 -11.31 3.71
CA SER A 52 -16.88 -11.26 2.90
C SER A 52 -17.58 -9.89 3.04
N ASN A 53 -18.59 -9.63 2.20
CA ASN A 53 -19.34 -8.35 2.28
C ASN A 53 -20.16 -8.20 3.57
N ASP A 54 -20.52 -9.29 4.24
CA ASP A 54 -21.16 -9.31 5.56
C ASP A 54 -20.16 -9.27 6.73
N GLY A 55 -18.86 -9.16 6.44
CA GLY A 55 -17.82 -8.95 7.44
C GLY A 55 -17.31 -10.23 8.11
N LEU A 56 -17.61 -11.40 7.55
CA LEU A 56 -17.13 -12.69 8.03
C LEU A 56 -15.82 -13.09 7.32
N GLU A 57 -15.02 -13.93 7.97
CA GLU A 57 -13.85 -14.53 7.33
C GLU A 57 -14.26 -15.70 6.43
N GLU A 58 -13.76 -15.70 5.21
CA GLU A 58 -13.95 -16.75 4.21
C GLU A 58 -12.60 -17.20 3.64
N ILE A 59 -12.53 -18.47 3.22
CA ILE A 59 -11.37 -18.99 2.49
C ILE A 59 -11.62 -18.81 1.00
N GLY A 60 -10.73 -18.08 0.33
CA GLY A 60 -10.71 -17.95 -1.13
C GLY A 60 -9.52 -18.66 -1.77
N SER A 61 -9.70 -19.12 -3.00
CA SER A 61 -8.60 -19.54 -3.87
C SER A 61 -8.39 -18.52 -4.99
N PHE A 62 -7.14 -18.26 -5.34
CA PHE A 62 -6.75 -17.21 -6.29
C PHE A 62 -5.70 -17.74 -7.27
N ASN A 63 -5.74 -17.22 -8.50
CA ASN A 63 -4.68 -17.49 -9.46
C ASN A 63 -3.39 -16.71 -9.10
N LEU A 64 -2.31 -16.96 -9.86
CA LEU A 64 -1.01 -16.31 -9.62
C LEU A 64 -1.02 -14.77 -9.76
N LYS A 65 -2.08 -14.20 -10.34
CA LYS A 65 -2.29 -12.74 -10.46
C LYS A 65 -3.18 -12.18 -9.34
N GLY A 66 -3.54 -13.00 -8.35
CA GLY A 66 -4.40 -12.61 -7.25
C GLY A 66 -5.89 -12.48 -7.60
N LEU A 67 -6.34 -12.98 -8.77
CA LEU A 67 -7.76 -12.88 -9.14
C LEU A 67 -8.56 -14.01 -8.48
N TYR A 68 -9.72 -13.65 -7.95
CA TYR A 68 -10.62 -14.58 -7.25
C TYR A 68 -11.48 -15.42 -8.22
N LEU A 69 -11.96 -14.79 -9.29
CA LEU A 69 -12.80 -15.45 -10.31
C LEU A 69 -12.19 -15.30 -11.71
N ALA A 70 -12.36 -16.34 -12.53
CA ALA A 70 -11.86 -16.36 -13.91
C ALA A 70 -12.63 -15.42 -14.85
N LEU A 71 -13.86 -15.07 -14.49
CA LEU A 71 -14.80 -14.33 -15.33
C LEU A 71 -14.58 -12.81 -15.30
N GLY A 72 -13.67 -12.30 -14.46
CA GLY A 72 -13.31 -10.89 -14.43
C GLY A 72 -12.98 -10.36 -13.04
N PRO A 73 -12.68 -9.06 -12.95
CA PRO A 73 -12.34 -8.40 -11.69
C PRO A 73 -13.46 -8.49 -10.65
N THR A 74 -13.07 -8.71 -9.40
CA THR A 74 -14.00 -8.77 -8.27
C THR A 74 -13.48 -7.93 -7.10
N ASN A 75 -14.36 -7.64 -6.13
CA ASN A 75 -13.96 -7.01 -4.87
C ASN A 75 -13.06 -7.90 -4.01
N TYR A 76 -13.05 -9.21 -4.26
CA TYR A 76 -12.26 -10.19 -3.51
C TYR A 76 -10.84 -10.36 -4.05
N ASP A 77 -10.54 -9.86 -5.26
CA ASP A 77 -9.21 -9.94 -5.84
C ASP A 77 -8.16 -9.38 -4.87
N LEU A 78 -7.01 -10.05 -4.80
CA LEU A 78 -5.88 -9.64 -3.99
C LEU A 78 -5.14 -8.46 -4.63
N PHE A 79 -4.68 -7.53 -3.80
CA PHE A 79 -3.86 -6.37 -4.12
C PHE A 79 -2.79 -6.23 -3.04
N MET A 80 -1.66 -5.60 -3.37
CA MET A 80 -0.68 -5.27 -2.32
C MET A 80 -1.22 -4.12 -1.48
N ALA A 81 -1.07 -4.24 -0.16
CA ALA A 81 -1.48 -3.17 0.75
C ALA A 81 -0.68 -1.89 0.45
N PRO A 82 -1.30 -0.70 0.54
CA PRO A 82 -0.57 0.55 0.49
C PRO A 82 0.45 0.60 1.64
N LYS A 83 1.64 1.16 1.35
CA LYS A 83 2.65 1.33 2.39
C LYS A 83 2.40 2.68 3.04
N LYS A 84 1.95 2.66 4.29
CA LYS A 84 1.88 3.88 5.10
C LYS A 84 3.29 4.39 5.35
N ARG A 85 3.50 5.66 5.05
CA ARG A 85 4.72 6.40 5.33
C ARG A 85 4.37 7.57 6.23
N ALA A 86 5.31 7.92 7.09
CA ALA A 86 5.21 9.07 7.96
C ALA A 86 6.57 9.77 8.02
N GLY A 87 6.55 11.07 8.23
CA GLY A 87 7.75 11.83 8.57
C GLY A 87 7.45 13.32 8.62
N TYR A 88 8.42 14.15 8.26
CA TYR A 88 8.41 15.57 8.59
C TYR A 88 8.78 16.44 7.39
N LEU A 89 8.09 17.57 7.26
CA LEU A 89 8.31 18.58 6.23
C LEU A 89 8.65 19.93 6.86
N ASN A 90 9.76 20.52 6.46
CA ASN A 90 10.11 21.89 6.81
C ASN A 90 9.43 22.89 5.85
N ILE A 91 8.75 23.89 6.40
CA ILE A 91 8.04 24.94 5.64
C ILE A 91 8.86 26.23 5.69
N TYR A 92 9.05 26.87 4.53
CA TYR A 92 9.83 28.10 4.36
C TYR A 92 9.03 29.20 3.65
N PRO A 93 9.38 30.49 3.82
CA PRO A 93 8.75 31.58 3.09
C PRO A 93 8.96 31.44 1.58
N VAL A 94 7.99 31.89 0.78
CA VAL A 94 8.06 31.79 -0.69
C VAL A 94 9.30 32.50 -1.26
N ASN A 95 9.68 33.63 -0.66
CA ASN A 95 10.81 34.47 -1.08
C ASN A 95 12.14 34.08 -0.41
N HIS A 96 12.24 32.86 0.15
CA HIS A 96 13.47 32.39 0.76
C HIS A 96 14.62 32.37 -0.27
N PRO A 97 15.84 32.81 0.08
CA PRO A 97 16.98 32.82 -0.87
C PRO A 97 17.37 31.43 -1.37
N LEU A 98 16.96 30.37 -0.66
CA LEU A 98 17.09 28.97 -1.08
C LEU A 98 15.77 28.39 -1.64
N SER A 99 14.94 29.24 -2.24
CA SER A 99 13.67 28.86 -2.89
C SER A 99 13.85 28.05 -4.18
N ASP A 100 15.11 27.75 -4.53
CA ASP A 100 15.43 26.71 -5.49
C ASP A 100 14.70 25.42 -5.11
N VAL A 101 14.02 24.88 -6.12
CA VAL A 101 12.96 23.86 -6.06
C VAL A 101 13.27 22.67 -5.13
N TRP A 102 14.55 22.38 -4.89
CA TRP A 102 15.05 21.25 -4.10
C TRP A 102 14.76 21.32 -2.59
N ARG A 103 14.65 22.50 -1.94
CA ARG A 103 14.36 22.59 -0.49
C ARG A 103 12.87 22.69 -0.14
N ARG A 104 11.99 22.92 -1.12
CA ARG A 104 10.54 23.09 -0.90
C ARG A 104 9.81 21.78 -0.56
N PHE A 105 10.40 20.63 -0.90
CA PHE A 105 9.79 19.31 -0.74
C PHE A 105 10.68 18.31 0.02
N ALA A 106 11.63 18.81 0.83
CA ALA A 106 12.55 17.95 1.57
C ALA A 106 11.80 17.19 2.67
N PHE A 107 11.61 15.90 2.43
CA PHE A 107 11.01 14.96 3.37
C PHE A 107 12.08 14.35 4.28
N TYR A 108 11.77 14.23 5.57
CA TYR A 108 12.65 13.61 6.56
C TYR A 108 11.89 12.54 7.33
N GLU A 109 12.49 11.36 7.52
CA GLU A 109 11.88 10.28 8.31
C GLU A 109 11.68 10.69 9.77
N THR A 110 12.60 11.48 10.32
CA THR A 110 12.54 11.94 11.72
C THR A 110 12.52 13.45 11.84
N LYS A 111 11.97 13.94 12.96
CA LYS A 111 11.98 15.36 13.29
C LYS A 111 13.40 15.89 13.52
N ALA A 112 14.28 15.08 14.09
CA ALA A 112 15.66 15.48 14.37
C ALA A 112 16.46 15.73 13.08
N ASP A 113 16.26 14.91 12.06
CA ASP A 113 16.87 15.11 10.75
C ASP A 113 16.31 16.37 10.08
N ALA A 114 15.00 16.59 10.18
CA ALA A 114 14.37 17.82 9.72
C ALA A 114 14.92 19.06 10.44
N ASP A 115 15.11 19.01 11.76
CA ASP A 115 15.68 20.11 12.54
C ASP A 115 17.14 20.38 12.20
N THR A 116 17.94 19.33 12.00
CA THR A 116 19.36 19.43 11.62
C THR A 116 19.54 20.07 10.25
N ALA A 117 18.66 19.74 9.30
CA ALA A 117 18.68 20.30 7.96
C ALA A 117 17.96 21.66 7.85
N ALA A 118 17.40 22.18 8.96
CA ALA A 118 16.60 23.39 8.94
C ALA A 118 17.46 24.64 8.70
N ASP A 119 16.96 25.52 7.82
CA ASP A 119 17.48 26.89 7.70
C ASP A 119 16.94 27.77 8.84
N PRO A 120 17.69 28.79 9.32
CA PRO A 120 17.20 29.76 10.31
C PRO A 120 15.86 30.43 9.97
N HIS A 121 15.50 30.56 8.70
CA HIS A 121 14.22 31.14 8.27
C HIS A 121 13.07 30.12 8.19
N ARG A 122 13.24 28.89 8.71
CA ARG A 122 12.16 27.90 8.78
C ARG A 122 10.96 28.48 9.53
N ILE A 123 9.81 28.48 8.87
CA ILE A 123 8.53 28.90 9.47
C ILE A 123 8.04 27.81 10.42
N ASN A 124 8.03 26.56 9.97
CA ASN A 124 7.53 25.43 10.76
C ASN A 124 8.11 24.09 10.30
N CYS A 125 7.93 23.06 11.12
CA CYS A 125 8.15 21.66 10.80
C CYS A 125 6.86 20.90 11.12
N ILE A 126 6.23 20.29 10.11
CA ILE A 126 4.96 19.57 10.29
C ILE A 126 5.15 18.07 10.09
N PRO A 127 4.49 17.21 10.90
CA PRO A 127 4.37 15.80 10.58
C PRO A 127 3.44 15.62 9.38
N VAL A 128 3.77 14.68 8.51
CA VAL A 128 2.98 14.29 7.34
C VAL A 128 2.91 12.78 7.26
N GLU A 129 1.73 12.27 6.89
CA GLU A 129 1.49 10.87 6.61
C GLU A 129 0.94 10.73 5.19
N TRP A 130 1.36 9.69 4.48
CA TRP A 130 0.82 9.36 3.17
C TRP A 130 0.90 7.87 2.90
N GLU A 131 0.19 7.44 1.86
CA GLU A 131 0.17 6.08 1.37
C GLU A 131 0.87 6.01 0.03
N GLU A 132 1.88 5.15 -0.08
CA GLU A 132 2.53 4.79 -1.34
C GLU A 132 1.89 3.58 -1.97
#